data_AF-A0A9N7N8W3-F1
#
_entry.id   AF-A0A9N7N8W3-F1
#
_cell.length_a   1.000
_cell.length_b   1.000
_cell.length_c   1.000
_cell.angle_alpha   90.00
_cell.angle_beta   90.00
_cell.angle_gamma   90.00
#
_symmetry.space_group_name_H-M   'P 1'
#
loop_
_entity.id
_entity.type
_entity.pdbx_description
1 polymer ?
#
loop_
_entity_poly.entity_id
_entity_poly.type
_entity_poly.pdbx_seq_one_letter_code
_entity_poly.pdbx_strand_id
1 'polypeptide(L)'
;FARAAKSLGAGALIVNPRNISEISNAIQQALTMPAEEREKRHLYNFDYVTSHTARHWAEFFTRKLTNTVIEATQRIRKNISPPFFSEGINTYLQSENRLLIL
;
A
#
# COMPACT_ATOMS: atom_id res chain seq x y z
N PHE A 1 5.38 -17.80 7.99
CA PHE A 1 4.24 -16.91 8.25
C PHE A 1 3.67 -16.42 6.92
N ALA A 2 2.37 -16.59 6.70
CA ALA A 2 1.73 -16.25 5.43
C ALA A 2 1.34 -14.76 5.41
N ARG A 3 1.57 -14.07 4.29
CA ARG A 3 1.15 -12.67 4.10
C ARG A 3 -0.38 -12.49 4.21
N ALA A 4 -1.14 -13.55 3.90
CA ALA A 4 -2.59 -13.59 4.05
C ALA A 4 -3.06 -13.48 5.52
N ALA A 5 -2.19 -13.73 6.51
CA ALA A 5 -2.53 -13.60 7.93
C ALA A 5 -3.00 -12.18 8.28
N LYS A 6 -2.45 -11.15 7.63
CA LYS A 6 -2.87 -9.77 7.84
C LYS A 6 -4.31 -9.51 7.34
N SER A 7 -4.70 -10.23 6.30
CA SER A 7 -5.97 -10.07 5.61
C SER A 7 -7.08 -10.95 6.19
N LEU A 8 -6.75 -12.19 6.54
CA LEU A 8 -7.68 -13.21 7.03
C LEU A 8 -7.61 -13.42 8.54
N GLY A 9 -6.72 -12.72 9.25
CA GLY A 9 -6.44 -12.97 10.66
C GLY A 9 -7.60 -12.71 11.61
N ALA A 10 -8.59 -11.93 11.19
CA ALA A 10 -9.79 -11.69 12.00
C ALA A 10 -10.78 -12.88 11.98
N GLY A 11 -10.77 -13.73 10.95
CA GLY A 11 -11.57 -14.97 10.92
C GLY A 11 -10.75 -16.24 11.12
N ALA A 12 -9.48 -16.27 10.72
CA ALA A 12 -8.63 -17.45 10.76
C ALA A 12 -8.04 -17.73 12.16
N LEU A 13 -7.76 -19.01 12.44
CA LEU A 13 -6.89 -19.40 13.55
C LEU A 13 -5.43 -19.21 13.10
N ILE A 14 -4.74 -18.25 13.69
CA ILE A 14 -3.35 -17.93 13.36
C ILE A 14 -2.43 -18.77 14.22
N VAL A 15 -1.46 -19.43 13.59
CA VAL A 15 -0.49 -20.31 14.25
C VAL A 15 0.93 -20.00 13.83
N ASN A 16 1.87 -20.20 14.75
CA ASN A 16 3.28 -20.34 14.44
C ASN A 16 3.57 -21.76 13.91
N PRO A 17 3.97 -21.92 12.64
CA PRO A 17 4.19 -23.25 12.05
C PRO A 17 5.38 -24.01 12.64
N ARG A 18 6.24 -23.35 13.44
CA ARG A 18 7.37 -23.99 14.13
C ARG A 18 7.02 -24.49 15.54
N ASN A 19 5.81 -24.23 16.01
CA ASN A 19 5.36 -24.60 17.34
C ASN A 19 4.31 -25.71 17.24
N ILE A 20 4.75 -26.97 17.42
CA ILE A 20 3.88 -28.15 17.27
C ILE A 20 2.73 -28.12 18.28
N SER A 21 2.99 -27.70 19.52
CA SER A 21 1.97 -27.61 20.57
C SER A 21 0.89 -26.59 20.22
N GLU A 22 1.27 -25.44 19.65
CA GLU A 22 0.32 -24.42 19.21
C GLU A 22 -0.54 -24.90 18.05
N ILE A 23 0.05 -25.60 17.08
CA ILE A 23 -0.70 -26.21 15.97
C ILE A 23 -1.70 -27.24 16.51
N SER A 24 -1.27 -28.11 17.42
CA SER A 24 -2.15 -29.12 18.06
C SER A 24 -3.34 -28.46 18.76
N ASN A 25 -3.09 -27.40 19.55
CA ASN A 25 -4.13 -26.67 20.24
C ASN A 25 -5.10 -25.98 19.27
N ALA A 26 -4.58 -25.39 18.18
CA ALA A 26 -5.42 -24.75 17.16
C ALA A 26 -6.30 -25.77 16.40
N ILE A 27 -5.79 -26.98 16.12
CA ILE A 27 -6.60 -28.06 15.54
C ILE A 27 -7.70 -28.49 16.51
N GLN A 28 -7.34 -28.72 17.78
CA GLN A 28 -8.31 -29.06 18.83
C GLN A 28 -9.40 -27.99 18.92
N GLN A 29 -9.00 -26.71 18.97
CA GLN A 29 -9.93 -25.58 18.97
C GLN A 29 -10.85 -25.58 17.76
N ALA A 30 -10.33 -25.82 16.55
CA ALA A 30 -11.12 -25.85 15.33
C ALA A 30 -12.19 -26.96 15.35
N LEU A 31 -11.87 -28.13 15.94
CA LEU A 31 -12.77 -29.27 16.03
C LEU A 31 -13.85 -29.10 17.11
N THR A 32 -13.53 -28.42 18.21
CA THR A 32 -14.47 -28.17 19.32
C THR A 32 -15.15 -26.81 19.27
N MET A 33 -14.87 -26.01 18.24
CA MET A 33 -15.45 -24.68 18.08
C MET A 33 -16.98 -24.76 17.99
N PRO A 34 -17.72 -23.91 18.75
CA PRO A 34 -19.16 -23.80 18.58
C PRO A 34 -19.54 -23.47 17.14
N ALA A 35 -20.67 -24.04 16.67
CA ALA A 35 -21.10 -23.88 15.29
C ALA A 35 -21.27 -22.40 14.89
N GLU A 36 -21.82 -21.58 15.78
CA GLU A 36 -22.04 -20.15 15.57
C GLU A 36 -20.71 -19.39 15.42
N GLU A 37 -19.71 -19.66 16.25
CA GLU A 37 -18.40 -19.02 16.14
C GLU A 37 -17.71 -19.43 14.82
N ARG A 38 -17.80 -20.71 14.46
CA ARG A 38 -17.23 -21.24 13.22
C ARG A 38 -17.87 -20.59 11.99
N GLU A 39 -19.20 -20.45 11.99
CA GLU A 39 -19.93 -19.78 10.91
C GLU A 39 -19.54 -18.31 10.80
N LYS A 40 -19.53 -17.57 11.93
CA LYS A 40 -19.13 -16.16 11.96
C LYS A 40 -17.72 -15.95 11.40
N ARG A 41 -16.76 -16.78 11.82
CA ARG A 41 -15.37 -16.76 11.31
C ARG A 41 -15.29 -17.09 9.82
N HIS A 42 -16.07 -18.08 9.37
CA HIS A 42 -16.13 -18.45 7.97
C HIS A 42 -16.67 -17.32 7.11
N LEU A 43 -17.82 -16.73 7.48
CA LEU A 43 -18.44 -15.63 6.76
C LEU A 43 -17.49 -14.44 6.61
N TYR A 44 -16.80 -14.06 7.69
CA TYR A 44 -15.81 -12.97 7.64
C TYR A 44 -14.72 -13.24 6.59
N ASN A 45 -14.13 -14.44 6.62
CA ASN A 45 -13.06 -14.80 5.68
C ASN A 45 -13.59 -14.98 4.25
N PHE A 46 -14.80 -15.52 4.09
CA PHE A 46 -15.45 -15.75 2.81
C PHE A 46 -15.73 -14.42 2.11
N ASP A 47 -16.31 -13.45 2.82
CA ASP A 47 -16.55 -12.10 2.32
C ASP A 47 -15.25 -11.42 1.90
N TYR A 48 -14.18 -11.58 2.68
CA TYR A 48 -12.88 -11.01 2.34
C TYR A 48 -12.34 -11.59 1.03
N VAL A 49 -12.33 -12.92 0.90
CA VAL A 49 -11.80 -13.60 -0.29
C VAL A 49 -12.62 -13.32 -1.54
N THR A 50 -13.95 -13.24 -1.41
CA THR A 50 -14.85 -12.99 -2.54
C THR A 50 -14.86 -11.53 -3.00
N SER A 51 -14.59 -10.57 -2.10
CA SER A 51 -14.47 -9.15 -2.46
C SER A 51 -13.10 -8.78 -3.02
N HIS A 52 -12.01 -9.35 -2.50
CA HIS A 52 -10.63 -9.02 -2.91
C HIS A 52 -10.14 -9.92 -4.05
N THR A 53 -10.88 -9.93 -5.15
CA THR A 53 -10.57 -10.75 -6.33
C THR A 53 -9.33 -10.24 -7.07
N ALA A 54 -8.75 -11.09 -7.92
CA ALA A 54 -7.66 -10.70 -8.83
C ALA A 54 -8.06 -9.52 -9.76
N ARG A 55 -9.33 -9.46 -10.17
CA ARG A 55 -9.87 -8.33 -10.95
C ARG A 55 -9.84 -7.04 -10.13
N HIS A 56 -10.37 -7.08 -8.91
CA HIS A 56 -10.36 -5.93 -8.01
C HIS A 56 -8.93 -5.43 -7.74
N TRP A 57 -7.99 -6.36 -7.58
CA TRP A 57 -6.57 -6.03 -7.47
C TRP A 57 -6.02 -5.34 -8.72
N ALA A 58 -6.32 -5.84 -9.92
CA ALA A 58 -5.83 -5.25 -11.17
C ALA A 58 -6.37 -3.82 -11.40
N GLU A 59 -7.65 -3.60 -11.14
CA GLU A 59 -8.29 -2.29 -11.21
C GLU A 59 -7.69 -1.32 -10.17
N PHE A 60 -7.52 -1.80 -8.93
CA PHE A 60 -6.91 -1.00 -7.87
C PHE A 60 -5.47 -0.61 -8.23
N PHE A 61 -4.68 -1.55 -8.71
CA PHE A 61 -3.28 -1.35 -9.06
C PHE A 61 -3.12 -0.34 -10.19
N THR A 62 -3.86 -0.51 -11.29
CA THR A 62 -3.82 0.41 -12.44
C THR A 62 -4.27 1.82 -12.07
N ARG A 63 -5.37 1.95 -11.29
CA ARG A 63 -5.82 3.26 -10.78
C ARG A 63 -4.75 3.93 -9.92
N LYS A 64 -4.13 3.18 -9.00
CA LYS A 64 -3.05 3.72 -8.17
C LYS A 64 -1.86 4.19 -9.00
N LEU A 65 -1.46 3.41 -10.00
CA LEU A 65 -0.36 3.77 -10.91
C LEU A 65 -0.66 5.09 -11.62
N THR A 66 -1.85 5.23 -12.21
CA THR A 66 -2.26 6.46 -12.90
C THR A 66 -2.27 7.67 -11.97
N ASN A 67 -2.80 7.52 -10.76
CA ASN A 67 -2.81 8.61 -9.78
C ASN A 67 -1.40 9.05 -9.40
N THR A 68 -0.47 8.10 -9.21
CA THR A 68 0.93 8.42 -8.90
C THR A 68 1.61 9.20 -10.02
N VAL A 69 1.33 8.87 -11.30
CA VAL A 69 1.85 9.64 -12.44
C VAL A 69 1.30 11.06 -12.47
N ILE A 70 0.00 11.23 -12.21
CA ILE A 70 -0.65 12.54 -12.15
C ILE A 70 -0.04 13.39 -11.02
N GLU A 71 0.08 12.82 -9.82
CA GLU A 71 0.68 13.50 -8.67
C GLU A 71 2.14 13.90 -8.94
N ALA A 72 2.94 13.01 -9.53
CA ALA A 72 4.32 13.31 -9.90
C ALA A 72 4.40 14.45 -10.92
N THR A 73 3.53 14.44 -11.94
CA THR A 73 3.46 15.50 -12.96
C THR A 73 3.05 16.83 -12.35
N GLN A 74 2.10 16.84 -11.41
CA GLN A 74 1.68 18.05 -10.70
C GLN A 74 2.80 18.61 -9.81
N ARG A 75 3.58 17.76 -9.15
CA ARG A 75 4.76 18.20 -8.37
C ARG A 75 5.81 18.86 -9.28
N ILE A 76 6.08 18.28 -10.44
CA ILE A 76 6.98 18.88 -11.43
C ILE A 76 6.47 20.26 -11.86
N ARG A 77 5.17 20.37 -12.21
CA ARG A 77 4.58 21.65 -12.63
C ARG A 77 4.55 22.72 -11.53
N LYS A 78 4.31 22.34 -10.27
CA LYS A 78 4.33 23.28 -9.13
C LYS A 78 5.74 23.75 -8.77
N ASN A 79 6.76 22.92 -9.00
CA ASN A 79 8.16 23.26 -8.69
C ASN A 79 8.86 24.01 -9.83
N ILE A 80 8.23 24.14 -11.01
CA ILE A 80 8.63 25.11 -12.01
C ILE A 80 7.97 26.43 -11.61
N SER A 81 8.64 27.20 -10.73
CA SER A 81 8.41 28.65 -10.69
C SER A 81 8.59 29.16 -12.12
N PRO A 82 7.73 30.04 -12.66
CA PRO A 82 8.08 30.75 -13.89
C PRO A 82 9.47 31.34 -13.63
N PRO A 83 10.44 31.10 -14.52
CA PRO A 83 11.78 31.44 -14.14
C PRO A 83 11.81 32.96 -13.92
N PHE A 84 12.23 33.36 -12.74
CA PHE A 84 12.59 34.73 -12.37
C PHE A 84 13.86 35.15 -13.16
N PHE A 85 13.89 34.89 -14.47
CA PHE A 85 15.03 35.16 -15.33
C PHE A 85 15.22 36.67 -15.51
N SER A 86 14.17 37.50 -15.44
CA SER A 86 14.31 38.93 -15.68
C SER A 86 15.19 39.62 -14.63
N GLU A 87 14.98 39.31 -13.34
CA GLU A 87 15.73 39.93 -12.24
C GLU A 87 17.15 39.37 -12.16
N GLY A 88 17.30 38.03 -12.23
CA GLY A 88 18.61 37.38 -12.22
C GLY A 88 19.50 37.75 -13.41
N ILE A 89 18.93 37.93 -14.61
CA ILE A 89 19.69 38.40 -15.79
C ILE A 89 20.16 39.84 -15.57
N ASN A 90 19.31 40.72 -15.03
CA ASN A 90 19.69 42.10 -14.80
C ASN A 90 20.79 42.22 -13.73
N THR A 91 20.66 41.47 -12.63
CA THR A 91 21.71 41.38 -11.60
C THR A 91 23.02 40.77 -12.14
N TYR A 92 22.93 39.76 -13.01
CA TYR A 92 24.09 39.19 -13.68
C TYR A 92 24.79 40.20 -14.61
N LEU A 93 24.02 40.95 -15.40
CA LEU A 93 24.55 41.97 -16.31
C LEU A 93 25.20 43.15 -15.56
N GLN A 94 24.71 43.50 -14.37
CA GLN A 94 25.27 44.57 -13.53
C GLN A 94 26.41 44.11 -12.60
N SER A 95 26.74 42.81 -12.57
CA SER A 95 27.82 42.28 -11.73
C SER A 95 29.17 42.32 -12.46
N GLU A 96 30.19 42.80 -11.76
CA GLU A 96 31.59 42.82 -12.19
C GLU A 96 32.27 41.43 -12.13
N ASN A 97 31.74 40.51 -11.31
CA ASN A 97 32.23 39.14 -11.18
C ASN A 97 31.13 38.15 -11.55
N ARG A 98 31.26 37.53 -12.73
CA ARG A 98 30.25 36.63 -13.31
C ARG A 98 30.77 35.20 -13.33
N LEU A 99 30.03 34.29 -12.70
CA LEU A 99 30.30 32.84 -12.74
C LEU A 99 29.22 32.15 -13.57
N LEU A 100 29.62 31.53 -14.67
CA LEU A 100 28.76 30.65 -15.47
C LEU A 100 29.08 29.21 -15.07
N ILE A 101 28.07 28.49 -14.57
CA ILE A 101 28.17 27.05 -14.33
C ILE A 101 27.48 26.38 -15.52
N LEU A 102 28.27 25.71 -16.36
CA LEU A 102 27.85 24.93 -17.52
C LEU A 102 27.57 23.47 -17.11
#